data_AF-F5YJA7-F1
#
_entry.id   AF-F5YJA7-F1
#
_cell.length_a   1.000
_cell.length_b   1.000
_cell.length_c   1.000
_cell.angle_alpha   90.00
_cell.angle_beta   90.00
_cell.angle_gamma   90.00
#
_symmetry.space_group_name_H-M   'P 1'
#
loop_
_entity.id
_entity.type
_entity.pdbx_description
1 polymer ?
#
loop_
_entity_poly.entity_id
_entity_poly.type
_entity_poly.pdbx_seq_one_letter_code
_entity_poly.pdbx_strand_id
1 'polypeptide(L)'
;MASAPESPVTNWAYYNTDDKKSYIYDGTYWQILAQDGEDGATGEKGDKGDKGDKGDKGDSVYASVATLFSYLEDLPDNDADNPIVATLIGSVTLADLYAALNTAGKFVVLDLESATTTDTFANGVTPGKEKIVSLVLPATLTEIPSGTTLDAGTFANFSNLKSVYGANAVTVGSEAFYNCTSLTSVDLPEATSINNNAFQKCTRLTSVSLPKATTIRVSAFEACTSLTSVDLPKATTINNNAFQECPSLASITLGETLPTVGFYIFNGIPLKDIALKVPAGSVWCLRHVAGK
;
A
#
# COMPACT_ATOMS: atom_id res chain seq x y z
N MET A 1 11.90 4.34 34.90
CA MET A 1 13.20 4.06 35.53
C MET A 1 13.59 5.29 36.33
N ALA A 2 14.22 5.16 37.50
CA ALA A 2 14.58 6.32 38.36
C ALA A 2 15.72 7.19 37.80
N SER A 3 16.44 6.70 36.78
CA SER A 3 17.55 7.39 36.15
C SER A 3 17.51 7.24 34.62
N ALA A 4 18.18 8.16 33.93
CA ALA A 4 18.33 8.12 32.49
C ALA A 4 19.07 6.85 32.03
N PRO A 5 18.68 6.26 30.89
CA PRO A 5 19.46 5.21 30.22
C PRO A 5 20.89 5.66 29.93
N GLU A 6 21.87 4.78 30.17
CA GLU A 6 23.25 5.00 29.74
C GLU A 6 23.37 4.81 28.22
N SER A 7 24.14 5.68 27.55
CA SER A 7 24.37 5.66 26.10
C SER A 7 23.11 5.74 25.22
N PRO A 8 22.28 6.80 25.35
CA PRO A 8 21.10 6.94 24.50
C PRO A 8 21.44 7.24 23.05
N VAL A 9 20.59 6.75 22.13
CA VAL A 9 20.56 7.21 20.73
C VAL A 9 19.38 8.15 20.52
N THR A 10 19.46 9.01 19.50
CA THR A 10 18.43 9.99 19.17
C THR A 10 17.04 9.35 19.08
N ASN A 11 16.03 10.04 19.61
CA ASN A 11 14.63 9.62 19.74
C ASN A 11 14.37 8.51 20.77
N TRP A 12 15.35 8.09 21.56
CA TRP A 12 15.04 7.32 22.76
C TRP A 12 14.22 8.13 23.74
N ALA A 13 13.25 7.48 24.36
CA ALA A 13 12.42 8.08 25.39
C ALA A 13 12.42 7.20 26.65
N TYR A 14 12.34 7.83 27.81
CA TYR A 14 12.12 7.13 29.08
C TYR A 14 11.26 7.98 30.01
N TYR A 15 10.54 7.31 30.91
CA TYR A 15 9.81 7.96 32.00
C TYR A 15 10.61 7.82 33.30
N ASN A 16 10.86 8.95 33.95
CA ASN A 16 11.47 9.02 35.26
C ASN A 16 10.38 8.99 36.34
N THR A 17 10.43 7.92 37.14
CA THR A 17 9.43 7.63 38.18
C THR A 17 9.60 8.49 39.44
N ASP A 18 10.75 9.11 39.62
CA ASP A 18 11.10 9.85 40.82
C ASP A 18 10.69 11.32 40.69
N ASP A 19 10.93 11.92 39.52
CA ASP A 19 10.53 13.30 39.21
C ASP A 19 9.21 13.40 38.42
N LYS A 20 8.61 12.25 38.08
CA LYS A 20 7.36 12.11 37.33
C LYS A 20 7.39 12.77 35.95
N LYS A 21 8.53 12.72 35.25
CA LYS A 21 8.71 13.30 33.91
C LYS A 21 9.02 12.26 32.84
N SER A 22 8.42 12.41 31.67
CA SER A 22 8.84 11.75 30.43
C SER A 22 9.92 12.58 29.76
N TYR A 23 10.96 11.92 29.26
CA TYR A 23 12.07 12.55 28.55
C TYR A 23 12.28 11.93 27.17
N ILE A 24 12.78 12.72 26.22
CA ILE A 24 13.24 12.30 24.89
C ILE A 24 14.68 12.77 24.63
N TYR A 25 15.53 11.94 24.03
CA TYR A 25 16.91 12.28 23.72
C TYR A 25 17.04 12.89 22.32
N ASP A 26 17.52 14.13 22.23
CA ASP A 26 17.65 14.86 20.95
C ASP A 26 18.96 14.58 20.18
N GLY A 27 19.81 13.70 20.72
CA GLY A 27 21.16 13.44 20.21
C GLY A 27 22.27 14.08 21.04
N THR A 28 21.95 15.05 21.91
CA THR A 28 22.91 15.73 22.79
C THR A 28 22.42 15.75 24.25
N TYR A 29 21.13 15.99 24.49
CA TYR A 29 20.55 16.12 25.83
C TYR A 29 19.18 15.43 25.92
N TRP A 30 18.77 15.11 27.16
CA TRP A 30 17.41 14.69 27.47
C TRP A 30 16.50 15.91 27.62
N GLN A 31 15.50 16.01 26.75
CA GLN A 31 14.45 17.03 26.77
C GLN A 31 13.22 16.53 27.54
N ILE A 32 12.55 17.39 28.30
CA ILE A 32 11.29 17.05 28.96
C ILE A 32 10.19 16.98 27.90
N LEU A 33 9.56 15.82 27.77
CA LEU A 33 8.46 15.56 26.85
C LEU A 33 7.10 15.77 27.54
N ALA A 34 6.98 15.34 28.80
CA ALA A 34 5.77 15.48 29.60
C ALA A 34 6.11 15.39 31.10
N GLN A 35 5.20 15.85 31.98
CA GLN A 35 5.33 15.73 33.44
C GLN A 35 3.96 15.50 34.10
N ASP A 36 3.91 14.76 35.20
CA ASP A 36 2.69 14.61 36.01
C ASP A 36 2.63 15.62 37.16
N GLY A 37 1.41 16.09 37.49
CA GLY A 37 1.12 16.93 38.65
C GLY A 37 -0.31 17.47 38.66
N GLU A 38 -0.93 17.49 39.84
CA GLU A 38 -2.31 17.92 40.12
C GLU A 38 -2.49 19.43 39.91
N ASP A 39 -3.51 19.77 39.12
CA ASP A 39 -4.18 21.07 38.97
C ASP A 39 -3.44 22.16 38.17
N GLY A 40 -3.73 22.23 36.87
CA GLY A 40 -3.37 23.37 36.03
C GLY A 40 -4.08 24.66 36.47
N ALA A 41 -3.61 25.31 37.54
CA ALA A 41 -4.03 26.64 37.96
C ALA A 41 -2.82 27.49 38.44
N THR A 42 -2.49 28.50 37.62
CA THR A 42 -1.75 29.73 37.95
C THR A 42 -0.20 29.70 37.93
N GLY A 43 0.35 29.52 36.74
CA GLY A 43 1.36 30.47 36.22
C GLY A 43 0.68 31.37 35.19
N GLU A 44 1.20 32.58 34.91
CA GLU A 44 0.77 33.30 33.70
C GLU A 44 1.00 32.37 32.52
N LYS A 45 -0.12 31.94 31.94
CA LYS A 45 -0.17 31.11 30.76
C LYS A 45 0.56 31.90 29.68
N GLY A 46 1.76 31.46 29.29
CA GLY A 46 2.31 31.88 28.00
C GLY A 46 1.24 31.67 26.95
N ASP A 47 1.11 32.59 25.99
CA ASP A 47 0.01 32.62 25.02
C ASP A 47 -0.42 31.20 24.69
N LYS A 48 -1.70 30.92 24.89
CA LYS A 48 -2.27 29.61 24.56
C LYS A 48 -1.84 29.35 23.12
N GLY A 49 -0.89 28.43 22.91
CA GLY A 49 -0.61 27.93 21.58
C GLY A 49 -1.95 27.54 20.97
N ASP A 50 -2.18 27.91 19.71
CA ASP A 50 -3.47 27.70 19.05
C ASP A 50 -4.02 26.33 19.44
N LYS A 51 -5.29 26.32 19.87
CA LYS A 51 -5.96 25.08 20.25
C LYS A 51 -5.71 24.10 19.11
N GLY A 52 -5.00 23.01 19.38
CA GLY A 52 -4.83 21.96 18.37
C GLY A 52 -6.21 21.56 17.88
N ASP A 53 -6.47 21.80 16.60
CA ASP A 53 -7.73 21.41 15.98
C ASP A 53 -7.79 19.88 16.03
N LYS A 54 -8.72 19.34 16.84
CA LYS A 54 -9.14 17.93 16.97
C LYS A 54 -8.51 17.12 18.12
N GLY A 55 -9.06 17.28 19.32
CA GLY A 55 -8.90 16.34 20.44
C GLY A 55 -10.10 15.41 20.70
N ASP A 56 -11.28 15.68 20.11
CA ASP A 56 -12.53 14.96 20.43
C ASP A 56 -13.11 14.16 19.24
N LYS A 57 -12.41 14.10 18.10
CA LYS A 57 -12.80 13.34 16.88
C LYS A 57 -11.77 12.25 16.53
N GLY A 58 -11.17 11.64 17.55
CA GLY A 58 -10.07 10.68 17.44
C GLY A 58 -10.45 9.27 16.97
N ASP A 59 -11.74 9.00 16.78
CA ASP A 59 -12.17 7.72 16.23
C ASP A 59 -11.96 7.72 14.71
N SER A 60 -10.82 7.20 14.27
CA SER A 60 -10.62 6.84 12.87
C SER A 60 -11.47 5.63 12.48
N VAL A 61 -12.38 5.14 13.32
CA VAL A 61 -13.15 3.91 13.13
C VAL A 61 -14.63 4.23 12.92
N TYR A 62 -15.19 3.77 11.81
CA TYR A 62 -16.54 4.09 11.36
C TYR A 62 -17.36 2.81 11.13
N ALA A 63 -18.55 2.76 11.72
CA ALA A 63 -19.44 1.60 11.62
C ALA A 63 -20.14 1.49 10.26
N SER A 64 -20.12 2.53 9.43
CA SER A 64 -20.76 2.56 8.12
C SER A 64 -20.17 3.65 7.21
N VAL A 65 -20.43 3.53 5.90
CA VAL A 65 -20.11 4.58 4.93
C VAL A 65 -20.80 5.90 5.27
N ALA A 66 -22.04 5.87 5.77
CA ALA A 66 -22.78 7.08 6.17
C ALA A 66 -22.10 7.83 7.33
N THR A 67 -21.64 7.10 8.36
CA THR A 67 -20.92 7.71 9.49
C THR A 67 -19.56 8.27 9.09
N LEU A 68 -18.87 7.62 8.15
CA LEU A 68 -17.64 8.16 7.57
C LEU A 68 -17.92 9.42 6.77
N PHE A 69 -18.95 9.41 5.92
CA PHE A 69 -19.34 10.55 5.10
C PHE A 69 -19.63 11.80 5.93
N SER A 70 -20.48 11.69 6.95
CA SER A 70 -20.79 12.83 7.84
C SER A 70 -19.55 13.38 8.55
N TYR A 71 -18.59 12.52 8.92
CA TYR A 71 -17.33 12.98 9.48
C TYR A 71 -16.49 13.75 8.45
N LEU A 72 -16.39 13.25 7.21
CA LEU A 72 -15.58 13.86 6.16
C LEU A 72 -16.12 15.24 5.72
N GLU A 73 -17.44 15.44 5.70
CA GLU A 73 -18.07 16.72 5.35
C GLU A 73 -17.70 17.85 6.31
N ASP A 74 -17.49 17.54 7.59
CA ASP A 74 -17.12 18.51 8.62
C ASP A 74 -15.65 18.92 8.59
N LEU A 75 -14.82 18.27 7.78
CA LEU A 75 -13.38 18.50 7.77
C LEU A 75 -12.96 19.60 6.78
N PRO A 76 -11.85 20.32 7.06
CA PRO A 76 -11.24 21.19 6.06
C PRO A 76 -10.80 20.39 4.83
N ASP A 77 -10.57 21.07 3.72
CA ASP A 77 -10.06 20.44 2.50
C ASP A 77 -8.68 19.81 2.72
N ASN A 78 -8.43 18.75 1.97
CA ASN A 78 -7.18 18.02 1.98
C ASN A 78 -6.81 17.58 0.56
N ASP A 79 -5.66 16.94 0.43
CA ASP A 79 -5.14 16.45 -0.84
C ASP A 79 -4.57 15.03 -0.72
N ALA A 80 -4.11 14.47 -1.83
CA ALA A 80 -3.55 13.12 -1.87
C ALA A 80 -2.21 12.98 -1.11
N ASP A 81 -1.55 14.09 -0.77
CA ASP A 81 -0.31 14.10 0.00
C ASP A 81 -0.59 14.23 1.51
N ASN A 82 -1.77 14.74 1.88
CA ASN A 82 -2.26 14.85 3.26
C ASN A 82 -3.65 14.17 3.41
N PRO A 83 -3.76 12.84 3.19
CA PRO A 83 -5.03 12.13 3.27
C PRO A 83 -5.54 12.00 4.71
N ILE A 84 -6.86 11.88 4.85
CA ILE A 84 -7.51 11.58 6.13
C ILE A 84 -7.48 10.06 6.35
N VAL A 85 -7.08 9.62 7.55
CA VAL A 85 -7.09 8.20 7.90
C VAL A 85 -8.50 7.78 8.34
N ALA A 86 -9.01 6.70 7.76
CA ALA A 86 -10.29 6.12 8.09
C ALA A 86 -10.25 4.59 8.06
N THR A 87 -10.93 3.98 9.01
CA THR A 87 -11.11 2.54 9.18
C THR A 87 -12.61 2.27 9.16
N LEU A 88 -13.09 1.44 8.24
CA LEU A 88 -14.49 0.99 8.22
C LEU A 88 -14.55 -0.43 8.79
N ILE A 89 -15.54 -0.67 9.66
CA ILE A 89 -15.76 -1.99 10.29
C ILE A 89 -17.12 -2.60 9.95
N GLY A 90 -17.99 -1.84 9.28
CA GLY A 90 -19.32 -2.28 8.90
C GLY A 90 -19.40 -3.01 7.57
N SER A 91 -20.63 -3.22 7.12
CA SER A 91 -20.89 -3.61 5.73
C SER A 91 -20.60 -2.43 4.80
N VAL A 92 -19.83 -2.67 3.74
CA VAL A 92 -19.44 -1.67 2.75
C VAL A 92 -19.78 -2.19 1.34
N THR A 93 -20.40 -1.33 0.52
CA THR A 93 -20.35 -1.49 -0.94
C THR A 93 -19.36 -0.48 -1.49
N LEU A 94 -18.61 -0.83 -2.52
CA LEU A 94 -17.74 0.12 -3.21
C LEU A 94 -18.53 1.27 -3.81
N ALA A 95 -19.74 1.00 -4.32
CA ALA A 95 -20.57 2.03 -4.94
C ALA A 95 -20.94 3.13 -3.94
N ASP A 96 -21.42 2.77 -2.75
CA ASP A 96 -21.76 3.74 -1.71
C ASP A 96 -20.52 4.47 -1.20
N LEU A 97 -19.41 3.74 -1.02
CA LEU A 97 -18.14 4.31 -0.58
C LEU A 97 -17.62 5.36 -1.58
N TYR A 98 -17.57 5.04 -2.87
CA TYR A 98 -17.09 5.98 -3.89
C TYR A 98 -18.03 7.18 -4.01
N ALA A 99 -19.35 6.98 -3.97
CA ALA A 99 -20.30 8.09 -3.98
C ALA A 99 -20.10 9.04 -2.79
N ALA A 100 -19.88 8.49 -1.59
CA ALA A 100 -19.60 9.26 -0.38
C ALA A 100 -18.28 10.05 -0.50
N LEU A 101 -17.19 9.41 -0.93
CA LEU A 101 -15.90 10.07 -1.11
C LEU A 101 -15.94 11.15 -2.19
N ASN A 102 -16.64 10.89 -3.29
CA ASN A 102 -16.84 11.88 -4.36
C ASN A 102 -17.57 13.12 -3.85
N THR A 103 -18.65 12.90 -3.09
CA THR A 103 -19.48 13.99 -2.56
C THR A 103 -18.73 14.80 -1.50
N ALA A 104 -18.02 14.12 -0.59
CA ALA A 104 -17.22 14.78 0.44
C ALA A 104 -15.99 15.51 -0.14
N GLY A 105 -15.51 15.06 -1.31
CA GLY A 105 -14.34 15.63 -1.98
C GLY A 105 -13.00 15.34 -1.29
N LYS A 106 -13.00 14.60 -0.17
CA LYS A 106 -11.84 14.35 0.69
C LYS A 106 -11.02 13.15 0.25
N PHE A 107 -9.70 13.26 0.34
CA PHE A 107 -8.78 12.15 0.09
C PHE A 107 -8.58 11.32 1.35
N VAL A 108 -8.54 9.99 1.21
CA VAL A 108 -8.48 9.07 2.35
C VAL A 108 -7.41 8.00 2.23
N VAL A 109 -6.83 7.63 3.37
CA VAL A 109 -6.21 6.32 3.59
C VAL A 109 -7.28 5.47 4.25
N LEU A 110 -7.63 4.37 3.59
CA LEU A 110 -8.78 3.56 3.98
C LEU A 110 -8.34 2.17 4.43
N ASP A 111 -8.75 1.83 5.64
CA ASP A 111 -8.61 0.50 6.19
C ASP A 111 -9.97 -0.21 6.21
N LEU A 112 -10.06 -1.31 5.45
CA LEU A 112 -11.25 -2.15 5.38
C LEU A 112 -11.03 -3.54 5.99
N GLU A 113 -9.93 -3.79 6.71
CA GLU A 113 -9.55 -5.15 7.15
C GLU A 113 -10.68 -5.87 7.88
N SER A 114 -11.36 -5.13 8.78
CA SER A 114 -12.50 -5.61 9.57
C SER A 114 -13.87 -5.36 8.93
N ALA A 115 -13.93 -4.67 7.78
CA ALA A 115 -15.17 -4.48 7.05
C ALA A 115 -15.62 -5.79 6.40
N THR A 116 -16.92 -5.90 6.16
CA THR A 116 -17.46 -6.92 5.25
C THR A 116 -17.94 -6.24 3.98
N THR A 117 -17.67 -6.82 2.82
CA THR A 117 -18.22 -6.30 1.56
C THR A 117 -19.37 -7.15 1.08
N THR A 118 -20.42 -6.48 0.62
CA THR A 118 -21.62 -7.13 0.08
C THR A 118 -21.61 -7.18 -1.45
N ASP A 119 -20.67 -6.48 -2.09
CA ASP A 119 -20.40 -6.57 -3.52
C ASP A 119 -19.07 -7.29 -3.80
N THR A 120 -18.90 -7.69 -5.06
CA THR A 120 -17.71 -8.41 -5.53
C THR A 120 -16.57 -7.47 -5.89
N PHE A 121 -16.46 -6.29 -5.25
CA PHE A 121 -15.50 -5.26 -5.65
C PHE A 121 -15.49 -4.97 -7.17
N ALA A 122 -16.61 -5.11 -7.87
CA ALA A 122 -16.63 -4.92 -9.33
C ALA A 122 -16.45 -3.43 -9.65
N ASN A 123 -15.55 -3.09 -10.57
CA ASN A 123 -15.33 -1.71 -11.00
C ASN A 123 -16.59 -1.18 -11.68
N GLY A 124 -17.28 -0.26 -11.03
CA GLY A 124 -18.18 0.68 -11.69
C GLY A 124 -17.38 1.88 -12.20
N VAL A 125 -17.80 2.48 -13.30
CA VAL A 125 -17.25 3.77 -13.80
C VAL A 125 -17.73 4.93 -12.90
N THR A 126 -17.57 4.79 -11.58
CA THR A 126 -18.11 5.72 -10.61
C THR A 126 -17.02 6.68 -10.12
N PRO A 127 -17.27 8.01 -10.15
CA PRO A 127 -16.42 9.01 -9.51
C PRO A 127 -16.23 8.73 -8.01
N GLY A 128 -15.12 9.22 -7.43
CA GLY A 128 -14.79 9.10 -6.01
C GLY A 128 -13.68 8.09 -5.70
N LYS A 129 -13.42 7.13 -6.60
CA LYS A 129 -12.32 6.18 -6.43
C LYS A 129 -10.94 6.84 -6.45
N GLU A 130 -10.80 7.96 -7.17
CA GLU A 130 -9.60 8.80 -7.20
C GLU A 130 -9.29 9.47 -5.85
N LYS A 131 -10.20 9.39 -4.87
CA LYS A 131 -9.99 9.92 -3.53
C LYS A 131 -9.28 8.93 -2.61
N ILE A 132 -9.11 7.68 -3.01
CA ILE A 132 -8.42 6.67 -2.21
C ILE A 132 -6.91 6.74 -2.49
N VAL A 133 -6.15 6.99 -1.43
CA VAL A 133 -4.68 7.12 -1.46
C VAL A 133 -4.00 5.84 -1.00
N SER A 134 -4.57 5.13 -0.05
CA SER A 134 -4.10 3.80 0.35
C SER A 134 -5.28 2.95 0.74
N LEU A 135 -5.17 1.63 0.51
CA LEU A 135 -6.24 0.69 0.76
C LEU A 135 -5.72 -0.56 1.46
N VAL A 136 -6.23 -0.83 2.66
CA VAL A 136 -6.22 -2.18 3.24
C VAL A 136 -7.51 -2.87 2.81
N LEU A 137 -7.38 -4.01 2.13
CA LEU A 137 -8.50 -4.81 1.67
C LEU A 137 -9.13 -5.59 2.84
N PRO A 138 -10.43 -5.90 2.80
CA PRO A 138 -11.06 -6.75 3.80
C PRO A 138 -10.36 -8.09 3.96
N ALA A 139 -10.21 -8.54 5.20
CA ALA A 139 -9.65 -9.86 5.48
C ALA A 139 -10.51 -10.99 4.89
N THR A 140 -11.79 -10.74 4.61
CA THR A 140 -12.68 -11.71 3.95
C THR A 140 -12.44 -11.84 2.45
N LEU A 141 -11.69 -10.92 1.82
CA LEU A 141 -11.48 -10.89 0.38
C LEU A 141 -10.37 -11.87 -0.03
N THR A 142 -10.75 -13.01 -0.60
CA THR A 142 -9.80 -14.03 -1.10
C THR A 142 -9.44 -13.86 -2.58
N GLU A 143 -10.20 -13.07 -3.32
CA GLU A 143 -9.96 -12.77 -4.73
C GLU A 143 -10.18 -11.27 -4.95
N ILE A 144 -9.19 -10.61 -5.55
CA ILE A 144 -9.36 -9.28 -6.13
C ILE A 144 -9.91 -9.49 -7.53
N PRO A 145 -11.17 -9.15 -7.82
CA PRO A 145 -11.79 -9.64 -9.04
C PRO A 145 -11.24 -9.00 -10.32
N SER A 146 -11.49 -9.68 -11.43
CA SER A 146 -11.17 -9.14 -12.75
C SER A 146 -12.16 -8.03 -13.12
N GLY A 147 -11.75 -7.17 -14.05
CA GLY A 147 -12.69 -6.22 -14.66
C GLY A 147 -13.80 -6.90 -15.45
N THR A 148 -14.94 -6.24 -15.54
CA THR A 148 -16.08 -6.71 -16.36
C THR A 148 -15.98 -6.28 -17.81
N THR A 149 -15.16 -5.27 -18.11
CA THR A 149 -14.85 -4.76 -19.45
C THR A 149 -13.35 -4.49 -19.60
N LEU A 150 -12.89 -4.29 -20.84
CA LEU A 150 -11.52 -3.90 -21.13
C LEU A 150 -11.15 -2.58 -20.42
N ASP A 151 -9.95 -2.52 -19.86
CA ASP A 151 -9.42 -1.41 -19.06
C ASP A 151 -10.20 -1.12 -17.77
N ALA A 152 -11.06 -2.05 -17.33
CA ALA A 152 -11.97 -1.85 -16.22
C ALA A 152 -11.79 -2.86 -15.08
N GLY A 153 -10.55 -3.28 -14.81
CA GLY A 153 -10.23 -4.03 -13.58
C GLY A 153 -10.78 -3.39 -12.30
N THR A 154 -11.02 -4.21 -11.27
CA THR A 154 -11.63 -3.81 -9.98
C THR A 154 -11.10 -2.49 -9.41
N PHE A 155 -9.77 -2.32 -9.40
CA PHE A 155 -9.07 -1.10 -8.98
C PHE A 155 -8.35 -0.39 -10.14
N ALA A 156 -8.75 -0.63 -11.40
CA ALA A 156 -8.12 0.00 -12.55
C ALA A 156 -8.31 1.52 -12.57
N ASN A 157 -7.29 2.24 -13.01
CA ASN A 157 -7.24 3.69 -13.17
C ASN A 157 -7.42 4.47 -11.86
N PHE A 158 -6.99 3.93 -10.72
CA PHE A 158 -6.96 4.70 -9.47
C PHE A 158 -5.78 5.67 -9.50
N SER A 159 -6.06 6.92 -9.87
CA SER A 159 -5.04 7.94 -10.16
C SER A 159 -4.24 8.39 -8.95
N ASN A 160 -4.75 8.21 -7.73
CA ASN A 160 -4.07 8.61 -6.48
C ASN A 160 -3.75 7.45 -5.54
N LEU A 161 -4.07 6.21 -5.89
CA LEU A 161 -3.77 5.05 -5.06
C LEU A 161 -2.25 4.81 -5.04
N LYS A 162 -1.64 4.97 -3.87
CA LYS A 162 -0.20 4.83 -3.60
C LYS A 162 0.16 3.45 -3.05
N SER A 163 -0.70 2.86 -2.21
CA SER A 163 -0.41 1.56 -1.59
C SER A 163 -1.64 0.67 -1.43
N VAL A 164 -1.42 -0.64 -1.54
CA VAL A 164 -2.44 -1.68 -1.29
C VAL A 164 -1.87 -2.77 -0.41
N TYR A 165 -2.64 -3.15 0.62
CA TYR A 165 -2.39 -4.32 1.45
C TYR A 165 -3.60 -5.25 1.42
N GLY A 166 -3.38 -6.55 1.29
CA GLY A 166 -4.44 -7.56 1.34
C GLY A 166 -3.97 -8.84 1.98
N ALA A 167 -4.36 -9.05 3.25
CA ALA A 167 -3.87 -10.15 4.08
C ALA A 167 -4.17 -11.54 3.49
N ASN A 168 -5.34 -11.72 2.85
CA ASN A 168 -5.86 -13.04 2.45
C ASN A 168 -6.16 -13.17 0.96
N ALA A 169 -5.81 -12.16 0.14
CA ALA A 169 -6.08 -12.20 -1.29
C ALA A 169 -5.18 -13.24 -1.99
N VAL A 170 -5.77 -14.33 -2.46
CA VAL A 170 -5.10 -15.46 -3.13
C VAL A 170 -4.96 -15.22 -4.63
N THR A 171 -5.93 -14.55 -5.23
CA THR A 171 -5.98 -14.29 -6.68
C THR A 171 -6.05 -12.79 -6.94
N VAL A 172 -5.19 -12.30 -7.83
CA VAL A 172 -5.27 -10.95 -8.39
C VAL A 172 -5.84 -11.07 -9.81
N GLY A 173 -7.04 -10.54 -10.00
CA GLY A 173 -7.81 -10.57 -11.23
C GLY A 173 -7.14 -9.87 -12.40
N SER A 174 -7.63 -10.17 -13.61
CA SER A 174 -7.12 -9.53 -14.82
C SER A 174 -7.41 -8.03 -14.76
N GLU A 175 -6.40 -7.23 -15.11
CA GLU A 175 -6.43 -5.76 -15.06
C GLU A 175 -6.71 -5.16 -13.69
N ALA A 176 -6.69 -5.94 -12.60
CA ALA A 176 -7.15 -5.53 -11.27
C ALA A 176 -6.64 -4.14 -10.83
N PHE A 177 -5.39 -3.80 -11.11
CA PHE A 177 -4.76 -2.50 -10.84
C PHE A 177 -4.22 -1.83 -12.10
N TYR A 178 -4.79 -2.14 -13.27
CA TYR A 178 -4.36 -1.57 -14.54
C TYR A 178 -4.29 -0.04 -14.48
N ASN A 179 -3.18 0.53 -14.93
CA ASN A 179 -2.96 1.97 -15.03
C ASN A 179 -3.15 2.75 -13.71
N CYS A 180 -2.85 2.13 -12.56
CA CYS A 180 -2.70 2.84 -11.28
C CYS A 180 -1.34 3.55 -11.23
N THR A 181 -1.23 4.68 -11.93
CA THR A 181 0.05 5.38 -12.14
C THR A 181 0.66 5.99 -10.87
N SER A 182 -0.11 6.11 -9.79
CA SER A 182 0.40 6.55 -8.47
C SER A 182 0.84 5.41 -7.55
N LEU A 183 0.56 4.15 -7.91
CA LEU A 183 0.80 3.00 -7.05
C LEU A 183 2.30 2.77 -6.91
N THR A 184 2.83 2.83 -5.69
CA THR A 184 4.26 2.68 -5.38
C THR A 184 4.59 1.35 -4.71
N SER A 185 3.64 0.78 -3.95
CA SER A 185 3.80 -0.48 -3.25
C SER A 185 2.53 -1.33 -3.23
N VAL A 186 2.73 -2.64 -3.28
CA VAL A 186 1.67 -3.66 -3.14
C VAL A 186 2.19 -4.77 -2.25
N ASP A 187 1.41 -5.16 -1.24
CA ASP A 187 1.71 -6.28 -0.35
C ASP A 187 0.53 -7.25 -0.26
N LEU A 188 0.71 -8.42 -0.88
CA LEU A 188 -0.30 -9.48 -0.98
C LEU A 188 0.36 -10.82 -0.62
N PRO A 189 0.57 -11.11 0.67
CA PRO A 189 1.37 -12.24 1.13
C PRO A 189 0.81 -13.62 0.71
N GLU A 190 -0.51 -13.71 0.52
CA GLU A 190 -1.20 -14.95 0.16
C GLU A 190 -1.42 -15.12 -1.35
N ALA A 191 -1.09 -14.12 -2.17
CA ALA A 191 -1.36 -14.16 -3.60
C ALA A 191 -0.55 -15.26 -4.29
N THR A 192 -1.25 -16.20 -4.93
CA THR A 192 -0.67 -17.31 -5.69
C THR A 192 -0.76 -17.10 -7.20
N SER A 193 -1.79 -16.38 -7.66
CA SER A 193 -2.11 -16.18 -9.07
C SER A 193 -2.23 -14.70 -9.41
N ILE A 194 -1.33 -14.21 -10.27
CA ILE A 194 -1.35 -12.84 -10.78
C ILE A 194 -1.80 -12.88 -12.24
N ASN A 195 -3.03 -12.45 -12.51
CA ASN A 195 -3.64 -12.60 -13.82
C ASN A 195 -3.19 -11.55 -14.85
N ASN A 196 -3.76 -11.64 -16.07
CA ASN A 196 -3.33 -10.85 -17.21
C ASN A 196 -3.42 -9.35 -16.90
N ASN A 197 -2.39 -8.59 -17.25
CA ASN A 197 -2.36 -7.13 -17.09
C ASN A 197 -2.62 -6.62 -15.66
N ALA A 198 -2.53 -7.47 -14.62
CA ALA A 198 -2.98 -7.15 -13.27
C ALA A 198 -2.41 -5.82 -12.72
N PHE A 199 -1.15 -5.51 -13.02
CA PHE A 199 -0.45 -4.28 -12.65
C PHE A 199 0.11 -3.53 -13.87
N GLN A 200 -0.37 -3.83 -15.08
CA GLN A 200 0.13 -3.20 -16.30
C GLN A 200 -0.01 -1.66 -16.21
N LYS A 201 1.03 -0.93 -16.62
CA LYS A 201 1.15 0.54 -16.54
C LYS A 201 1.09 1.13 -15.12
N CYS A 202 1.39 0.37 -14.06
CA CYS A 202 1.67 0.94 -12.74
C CYS A 202 3.06 1.61 -12.73
N THR A 203 3.19 2.76 -13.39
CA THR A 203 4.49 3.36 -13.72
C THR A 203 5.32 3.80 -12.52
N ARG A 204 4.70 4.06 -11.35
CA ARG A 204 5.41 4.39 -10.10
C ARG A 204 5.64 3.20 -9.17
N LEU A 205 5.24 1.98 -9.57
CA LEU A 205 5.36 0.79 -8.73
C LEU A 205 6.83 0.45 -8.55
N THR A 206 7.35 0.56 -7.32
CA THR A 206 8.78 0.35 -7.03
C THR A 206 9.07 -1.04 -6.46
N SER A 207 8.12 -1.59 -5.71
CA SER A 207 8.23 -2.86 -5.01
C SER A 207 6.89 -3.58 -4.95
N VAL A 208 6.92 -4.90 -5.05
CA VAL A 208 5.76 -5.77 -4.90
C VAL A 208 6.16 -6.95 -4.01
N SER A 209 5.38 -7.21 -2.97
CA SER A 209 5.55 -8.36 -2.07
C SER A 209 4.55 -9.45 -2.45
N LEU A 210 5.06 -10.53 -3.06
CA LEU A 210 4.29 -11.67 -3.57
C LEU A 210 4.97 -13.02 -3.24
N PRO A 211 5.26 -13.32 -1.96
CA PRO A 211 6.10 -14.45 -1.58
C PRO A 211 5.52 -15.82 -1.97
N LYS A 212 4.21 -15.91 -2.22
CA LYS A 212 3.51 -17.15 -2.59
C LYS A 212 3.12 -17.23 -4.07
N ALA A 213 3.45 -16.21 -4.89
CA ALA A 213 3.05 -16.20 -6.28
C ALA A 213 3.69 -17.37 -7.04
N THR A 214 2.85 -18.21 -7.64
CA THR A 214 3.26 -19.37 -8.44
C THR A 214 3.12 -19.09 -9.93
N THR A 215 2.10 -18.32 -10.31
CA THR A 215 1.77 -18.02 -11.70
C THR A 215 1.71 -16.53 -11.93
N ILE A 216 2.58 -16.03 -12.81
CA ILE A 216 2.55 -14.67 -13.35
C ILE A 216 2.06 -14.75 -14.79
N ARG A 217 0.90 -14.17 -15.07
CA ARG A 217 0.28 -14.22 -16.40
C ARG A 217 0.78 -13.13 -17.35
N VAL A 218 0.22 -13.12 -18.55
CA VAL A 218 0.64 -12.26 -19.66
C VAL A 218 0.60 -10.80 -19.25
N SER A 219 1.69 -10.08 -19.50
CA SER A 219 1.79 -8.62 -19.26
C SER A 219 1.45 -8.17 -17.83
N ALA A 220 1.52 -9.06 -16.83
CA ALA A 220 1.09 -8.78 -15.46
C ALA A 220 1.74 -7.52 -14.86
N PHE A 221 3.01 -7.24 -15.17
CA PHE A 221 3.75 -6.05 -14.76
C PHE A 221 4.28 -5.24 -15.95
N GLU A 222 3.69 -5.40 -17.14
CA GLU A 222 4.15 -4.66 -18.33
C GLU A 222 4.11 -3.14 -18.08
N ALA A 223 5.14 -2.42 -18.50
CA ALA A 223 5.29 -0.98 -18.33
C ALA A 223 5.27 -0.49 -16.86
N CYS A 224 5.65 -1.33 -15.89
CA CYS A 224 5.97 -0.88 -14.53
C CYS A 224 7.35 -0.21 -14.49
N THR A 225 7.43 1.02 -15.00
CA THR A 225 8.71 1.66 -15.33
C THR A 225 9.62 1.97 -14.14
N SER A 226 9.07 2.06 -12.93
CA SER A 226 9.83 2.29 -11.68
C SER A 226 10.13 1.01 -10.90
N LEU A 227 9.71 -0.17 -11.39
CA LEU A 227 9.87 -1.43 -10.66
C LEU A 227 11.35 -1.82 -10.64
N THR A 228 11.96 -1.85 -9.46
CA THR A 228 13.42 -2.05 -9.34
C THR A 228 13.80 -3.49 -9.00
N SER A 229 12.93 -4.18 -8.27
CA SER A 229 13.12 -5.57 -7.86
C SER A 229 11.82 -6.32 -7.75
N VAL A 230 11.85 -7.62 -8.07
CA VAL A 230 10.72 -8.53 -7.83
C VAL A 230 11.24 -9.82 -7.18
N ASP A 231 10.63 -10.23 -6.08
CA ASP A 231 10.89 -11.51 -5.43
C ASP A 231 9.73 -12.49 -5.68
N LEU A 232 10.04 -13.60 -6.35
CA LEU A 232 9.10 -14.65 -6.77
C LEU A 232 9.64 -16.03 -6.38
N PRO A 233 9.80 -16.32 -5.08
CA PRO A 233 10.49 -17.51 -4.61
C PRO A 233 9.68 -18.80 -4.86
N LYS A 234 8.41 -18.69 -5.28
CA LYS A 234 7.51 -19.81 -5.57
C LYS A 234 7.04 -19.86 -7.03
N ALA A 235 7.51 -18.94 -7.89
CA ALA A 235 7.06 -18.90 -9.27
C ALA A 235 7.47 -20.18 -10.02
N THR A 236 6.49 -20.84 -10.63
CA THR A 236 6.68 -21.99 -11.52
C THR A 236 6.35 -21.63 -12.96
N THR A 237 5.58 -20.57 -13.18
CA THR A 237 5.19 -20.08 -14.52
C THR A 237 5.23 -18.56 -14.58
N ILE A 238 5.96 -18.01 -15.56
CA ILE A 238 6.01 -16.59 -15.90
C ILE A 238 5.71 -16.47 -17.39
N ASN A 239 4.56 -15.92 -17.74
CA ASN A 239 4.10 -15.86 -19.13
C ASN A 239 4.70 -14.69 -19.94
N ASN A 240 4.34 -14.63 -21.21
CA ASN A 240 4.81 -13.63 -22.16
C ASN A 240 4.67 -12.20 -21.62
N ASN A 241 5.65 -11.36 -21.91
CA ASN A 241 5.65 -9.92 -21.61
C ASN A 241 5.49 -9.57 -20.12
N ALA A 242 5.59 -10.52 -19.19
CA ALA A 242 5.27 -10.30 -17.78
C ALA A 242 5.98 -9.07 -17.17
N PHE A 243 7.20 -8.77 -17.60
CA PHE A 243 7.97 -7.58 -17.19
C PHE A 243 8.45 -6.74 -18.37
N GLN A 244 7.74 -6.82 -19.51
CA GLN A 244 8.07 -6.00 -20.68
C GLN A 244 8.03 -4.50 -20.34
N GLU A 245 8.92 -3.70 -20.91
CA GLU A 245 9.02 -2.25 -20.69
C GLU A 245 9.18 -1.86 -19.21
N CYS A 246 9.93 -2.65 -18.43
CA CYS A 246 10.33 -2.34 -17.06
C CYS A 246 11.81 -1.89 -17.00
N PRO A 247 12.19 -0.69 -17.51
CA PRO A 247 13.58 -0.28 -17.65
C PRO A 247 14.36 -0.15 -16.33
N SER A 248 13.67 0.06 -15.20
CA SER A 248 14.31 0.15 -13.88
C SER A 248 14.55 -1.21 -13.23
N LEU A 249 14.07 -2.31 -13.81
CA LEU A 249 14.14 -3.63 -13.19
C LEU A 249 15.58 -4.15 -13.17
N ALA A 250 16.21 -4.03 -12.01
CA ALA A 250 17.61 -4.33 -11.79
C ALA A 250 17.81 -5.70 -11.12
N SER A 251 16.78 -6.28 -10.49
CA SER A 251 16.91 -7.60 -9.87
C SER A 251 15.62 -8.41 -9.90
N ILE A 252 15.77 -9.72 -10.08
CA ILE A 252 14.67 -10.67 -9.94
C ILE A 252 15.19 -11.85 -9.14
N THR A 253 14.45 -12.23 -8.12
CA THR A 253 14.71 -13.42 -7.31
C THR A 253 13.68 -14.49 -7.64
N LEU A 254 14.14 -15.66 -8.05
CA LEU A 254 13.33 -16.84 -8.33
C LEU A 254 13.63 -17.93 -7.29
N GLY A 255 12.70 -18.86 -7.11
CA GLY A 255 12.88 -20.03 -6.26
C GLY A 255 13.93 -21.03 -6.78
N GLU A 256 14.13 -22.14 -6.06
CA GLU A 256 15.08 -23.21 -6.41
C GLU A 256 14.74 -23.99 -7.69
N THR A 257 13.48 -23.90 -8.14
CA THR A 257 13.03 -24.54 -9.37
C THR A 257 12.92 -23.49 -10.46
N LEU A 258 13.52 -23.76 -11.63
CA LEU A 258 13.42 -22.87 -12.79
C LEU A 258 11.97 -22.82 -13.29
N PRO A 259 11.31 -21.65 -13.35
CA PRO A 259 9.98 -21.54 -13.91
C PRO A 259 9.96 -21.77 -15.41
N THR A 260 8.80 -22.21 -15.91
CA THR A 260 8.48 -22.08 -17.33
C THR A 260 8.33 -20.60 -17.65
N VAL A 261 9.08 -20.12 -18.64
CA VAL A 261 9.13 -18.72 -19.04
C VAL A 261 8.60 -18.52 -20.47
N GLY A 262 7.76 -17.50 -20.63
CA GLY A 262 7.24 -17.05 -21.92
C GLY A 262 8.22 -16.17 -22.69
N PHE A 263 7.79 -15.70 -23.86
CA PHE A 263 8.57 -14.84 -24.74
C PHE A 263 8.58 -13.38 -24.27
N TYR A 264 9.65 -12.65 -24.61
CA TYR A 264 9.79 -11.20 -24.41
C TYR A 264 9.63 -10.71 -22.96
N ILE A 265 9.80 -11.59 -21.97
CA ILE A 265 9.63 -11.26 -20.55
C ILE A 265 10.48 -10.07 -20.09
N PHE A 266 11.64 -9.86 -20.72
CA PHE A 266 12.57 -8.76 -20.40
C PHE A 266 12.80 -7.80 -21.57
N ASN A 267 11.88 -7.77 -22.54
CA ASN A 267 11.95 -6.74 -23.59
C ASN A 267 11.80 -5.35 -22.94
N GLY A 268 12.58 -4.37 -23.39
CA GLY A 268 12.65 -3.04 -22.77
C GLY A 268 13.45 -2.97 -21.45
N ILE A 269 14.04 -4.08 -20.98
CA ILE A 269 14.90 -4.09 -19.77
C ILE A 269 16.38 -4.01 -20.14
N PRO A 270 17.19 -3.14 -19.51
CA PRO A 270 18.64 -3.11 -19.68
C PRO A 270 19.32 -4.32 -19.01
N LEU A 271 19.39 -5.45 -19.72
CA LEU A 271 19.93 -6.72 -19.21
C LEU A 271 21.43 -6.74 -18.89
N LYS A 272 22.18 -5.68 -19.20
CA LYS A 272 23.65 -5.67 -19.08
C LYS A 272 24.11 -5.91 -17.63
N ASP A 273 23.30 -5.53 -16.65
CA ASP A 273 23.63 -5.57 -15.22
C ASP A 273 22.50 -6.12 -14.33
N ILE A 274 21.51 -6.83 -14.90
CA ILE A 274 20.41 -7.38 -14.11
C ILE A 274 20.90 -8.49 -13.18
N ALA A 275 20.69 -8.30 -11.88
CA ALA A 275 20.96 -9.29 -10.84
C ALA A 275 19.84 -10.33 -10.83
N LEU A 276 20.04 -11.40 -11.61
CA LEU A 276 19.17 -12.57 -11.61
C LEU A 276 19.62 -13.56 -10.52
N LYS A 277 18.88 -13.61 -9.41
CA LYS A 277 19.05 -14.64 -8.38
C LYS A 277 18.17 -15.82 -8.76
N VAL A 278 18.78 -16.82 -9.37
CA VAL A 278 18.11 -17.99 -9.97
C VAL A 278 18.82 -19.26 -9.53
N PRO A 279 18.19 -20.45 -9.67
CA PRO A 279 18.85 -21.71 -9.36
C PRO A 279 20.18 -21.87 -10.08
N ALA A 280 21.13 -22.52 -9.41
CA ALA A 280 22.44 -22.81 -9.99
C ALA A 280 22.28 -23.53 -11.34
N GLY A 281 22.91 -22.99 -12.40
CA GLY A 281 22.83 -23.55 -13.76
C GLY A 281 21.70 -23.02 -14.64
N SER A 282 20.76 -22.21 -14.11
CA SER A 282 19.59 -21.71 -14.88
C SER A 282 19.77 -20.33 -15.50
N VAL A 283 20.89 -19.64 -15.22
CA VAL A 283 21.17 -18.27 -15.70
C VAL A 283 21.15 -18.18 -17.23
N TRP A 284 21.65 -19.20 -17.92
CA TRP A 284 21.74 -19.20 -19.39
C TRP A 284 20.36 -19.32 -20.06
N CYS A 285 19.48 -20.19 -19.54
CA CYS A 285 18.14 -20.39 -20.09
C CYS A 285 17.29 -19.11 -20.03
N LEU A 286 17.39 -18.35 -18.94
CA LEU A 286 16.63 -17.12 -18.77
C LEU A 286 17.14 -15.99 -19.67
N ARG A 287 18.45 -15.91 -19.91
CA ARG A 287 19.01 -14.93 -20.86
C ARG A 287 18.59 -15.23 -22.30
N HIS A 288 18.55 -16.51 -22.69
CA HIS A 288 18.19 -16.91 -24.05
C HIS A 288 16.68 -16.75 -24.35
N VAL A 289 15.80 -17.08 -23.40
CA VAL A 289 14.34 -16.89 -23.55
C VAL A 289 13.94 -15.41 -23.54
N ALA A 290 14.78 -14.55 -22.95
CA ALA A 290 14.61 -13.09 -22.99
C ALA A 290 14.83 -12.44 -24.36
N GLY A 291 15.15 -13.23 -25.41
CA GLY A 291 15.21 -12.76 -26.78
C GLY A 291 16.51 -12.06 -27.18
N LYS A 292 17.64 -12.39 -26.52
CA LYS A 292 18.99 -11.98 -26.93
C LYS A 292 20.01 -13.11 -26.79
#